data_AF-A0A529HNR0-F1
#
_entry.id   AF-A0A529HNR0-F1
#
_cell.length_a   1.000
_cell.length_b   1.000
_cell.length_c   1.000
_cell.angle_alpha   90.00
_cell.angle_beta   90.00
_cell.angle_gamma   90.00
#
_symmetry.space_group_name_H-M   'P 1'
#
loop_
_entity.id
_entity.type
_entity.pdbx_description
1 polymer ?
#
loop_
_entity_poly.entity_id
_entity_poly.type
_entity_poly.pdbx_seq_one_letter_code
_entity_poly.pdbx_strand_id
1 'polypeptide(L)'
;TKSSDKQGTITGDLTIAGVTKPVTLDVTFNGQGKNPWDGSLEAGFSATAKLKRSDFGMTANLPLIGDEVTLRIETEGRGRS
;
A
#
# COMPACT_ATOMS: atom_id res chain seq x y z
N THR A 1 2.25 2.79 -19.78
CA THR A 1 1.30 3.91 -19.62
C THR A 1 1.95 4.93 -18.70
N LYS A 2 2.03 6.21 -19.11
CA LYS A 2 2.76 7.23 -18.36
C LYS A 2 2.04 7.54 -17.04
N SER A 3 2.58 7.08 -15.93
CA SER A 3 2.37 7.74 -14.64
C SER A 3 2.77 9.20 -14.78
N SER A 4 1.98 10.13 -14.25
CA SER A 4 2.51 11.45 -13.88
C SER A 4 3.77 11.27 -13.01
N ASP A 5 4.68 12.24 -12.93
CA ASP A 5 5.93 12.18 -12.12
C ASP A 5 5.74 11.78 -10.64
N LYS A 6 4.48 11.69 -10.17
CA LYS A 6 4.08 11.34 -8.81
C LYS A 6 3.46 9.95 -8.65
N GLN A 7 3.30 9.16 -9.71
CA GLN A 7 2.66 7.84 -9.62
C GLN A 7 3.65 6.73 -10.01
N GLY A 8 3.51 5.55 -9.43
CA GLY A 8 4.35 4.40 -9.75
C GLY A 8 3.79 3.11 -9.19
N THR A 9 4.50 2.01 -9.42
CA THR A 9 4.16 0.72 -8.83
C THR A 9 5.30 0.22 -7.96
N ILE A 10 4.94 -0.46 -6.87
CA ILE A 10 5.90 -1.14 -5.99
C ILE A 10 5.45 -2.60 -5.86
N THR A 11 6.31 -3.53 -6.27
CA THR A 11 6.10 -4.95 -6.04
C THR A 11 6.93 -5.39 -4.84
N GLY A 12 6.31 -6.16 -3.95
CA GLY A 12 6.97 -6.75 -2.80
C GLY A 12 6.22 -7.97 -2.28
N ASP A 13 6.85 -8.67 -1.33
CA ASP A 13 6.26 -9.85 -0.71
C ASP A 13 5.35 -9.47 0.45
N LEU A 14 4.06 -9.81 0.33
CA LEU A 14 3.07 -9.66 1.37
C LEU A 14 2.89 -11.01 2.08
N THR A 15 2.99 -11.02 3.41
CA THR A 15 2.71 -12.20 4.23
C THR A 15 1.44 -11.98 5.05
N ILE A 16 0.43 -12.82 4.86
CA ILE A 16 -0.81 -12.83 5.64
C ILE A 16 -1.07 -14.27 6.11
N ALA A 17 -1.35 -14.44 7.40
CA ALA A 17 -1.64 -15.75 8.00
C ALA A 17 -0.60 -16.84 7.68
N GLY A 18 0.68 -16.46 7.58
CA GLY A 18 1.79 -17.37 7.28
C GLY A 18 1.97 -17.73 5.80
N VAL A 19 1.12 -17.22 4.90
CA VAL A 19 1.27 -17.38 3.45
C VAL A 19 1.90 -16.12 2.87
N THR A 20 3.01 -16.27 2.12
CA THR A 20 3.71 -15.17 1.44
C THR A 20 3.42 -15.19 -0.06
N LYS A 21 3.05 -14.04 -0.63
CA LYS A 21 2.78 -13.85 -2.06
C LYS A 21 3.31 -12.48 -2.54
N PRO A 22 3.80 -12.39 -3.79
CA PRO A 22 4.12 -11.09 -4.38
C PRO A 22 2.83 -10.30 -4.62
N VAL A 23 2.81 -9.03 -4.19
CA VAL A 23 1.73 -8.07 -4.43
C VAL A 23 2.33 -6.81 -5.03
N THR A 24 1.64 -6.25 -6.03
CA THR A 24 1.97 -4.95 -6.61
C THR A 24 1.01 -3.89 -6.10
N LEU A 25 1.56 -2.83 -5.52
CA LEU A 25 0.84 -1.65 -5.09
C LEU A 25 0.92 -0.57 -6.18
N ASP A 26 -0.21 0.08 -6.46
CA ASP A 26 -0.25 1.36 -7.16
C ASP A 26 0.00 2.47 -6.14
N VAL A 27 1.07 3.24 -6.32
CA VAL A 27 1.55 4.22 -5.34
C VAL A 27 1.48 5.62 -5.92
N THR A 28 1.04 6.57 -5.08
CA THR A 28 1.03 8.01 -5.36
C THR A 28 1.89 8.73 -4.32
N PHE A 29 2.84 9.53 -4.78
CA PHE A 29 3.53 10.51 -3.97
C PHE A 29 2.65 11.76 -3.82
N ASN A 30 2.23 12.03 -2.59
CA ASN A 30 1.31 13.12 -2.29
C ASN A 30 2.04 14.46 -2.20
N GLY A 31 3.30 14.43 -1.76
CA GLY A 31 4.15 15.61 -1.61
C GLY A 31 5.12 15.46 -0.45
N GLN A 32 5.98 16.47 -0.27
CA GLN A 32 6.87 16.58 0.87
C GLN A 32 6.91 18.02 1.38
N GLY A 33 7.19 18.21 2.66
CA GLY A 33 7.22 19.52 3.30
C GLY A 33 7.86 19.49 4.68
N LYS A 34 8.12 20.67 5.23
CA LYS A 34 8.56 20.78 6.63
C LYS A 34 7.36 20.66 7.55
N ASN A 35 7.47 19.81 8.55
CA ASN A 35 6.53 19.68 9.64
C ASN A 35 6.45 21.02 10.42
N PRO A 36 5.26 21.63 10.61
CA PRO A 36 5.13 22.93 11.30
C PRO A 36 5.51 22.91 12.79
N TRP A 37 5.54 21.74 13.43
CA TRP A 37 5.76 21.60 14.87
C TRP A 37 7.25 21.44 15.22
N ASP A 38 7.99 20.64 14.46
CA ASP A 38 9.41 20.34 14.75
C ASP A 38 10.37 20.68 13.60
N GLY A 39 9.86 21.12 12.45
CA GLY A 39 10.66 21.50 11.28
C GLY A 39 11.26 20.33 10.50
N SER A 40 10.97 19.07 10.87
CA SER A 40 11.46 17.89 10.17
C SER A 40 10.93 17.82 8.74
N LEU A 41 11.71 17.26 7.80
CA LEU A 41 11.26 17.03 6.43
C LEU A 41 10.44 15.74 6.38
N GLU A 42 9.19 15.85 5.96
CA GLU A 42 8.25 14.73 5.87
C GLU A 42 7.77 14.56 4.42
N ALA A 43 7.52 13.31 4.02
CA ALA A 43 7.00 12.94 2.71
C ALA A 43 5.78 12.02 2.86
N GLY A 44 4.71 12.30 2.12
CA GLY A 44 3.45 11.55 2.16
C GLY A 44 3.24 10.67 0.93
N PHE A 45 2.71 9.46 1.15
CA PHE A 45 2.39 8.49 0.09
C PHE A 45 1.04 7.82 0.35
N SER A 46 0.29 7.61 -0.73
CA SER A 46 -0.90 6.76 -0.76
C SER A 46 -0.61 5.53 -1.63
N ALA A 47 -1.11 4.36 -1.23
CA ALA A 47 -0.98 3.16 -2.04
C ALA A 47 -2.23 2.28 -2.00
N THR A 48 -2.56 1.65 -3.13
CA THR A 48 -3.69 0.72 -3.24
C THR A 48 -3.33 -0.57 -3.95
N ALA A 49 -4.02 -1.65 -3.60
CA ALA A 49 -4.02 -2.90 -4.36
C ALA A 49 -5.34 -3.65 -4.14
N LYS A 50 -5.64 -4.57 -5.04
CA LYS A 50 -6.71 -5.55 -4.87
C LYS A 50 -6.11 -6.94 -4.80
N LEU A 51 -6.54 -7.74 -3.84
CA LEU A 51 -6.10 -9.13 -3.67
C LEU A 51 -7.28 -10.03 -3.35
N LYS A 52 -7.11 -11.34 -3.56
CA LYS A 52 -8.07 -12.33 -3.06
C LYS A 52 -7.62 -12.83 -1.70
N ARG A 53 -8.51 -12.79 -0.70
CA ARG A 53 -8.19 -13.30 0.64
C ARG A 53 -8.02 -14.83 0.62
N SER A 54 -8.65 -15.53 -0.33
CA SER A 54 -8.48 -16.97 -0.55
C SER A 54 -7.03 -17.35 -0.93
N ASP A 55 -6.29 -16.48 -1.63
CA ASP A 55 -4.87 -16.71 -1.99
C ASP A 55 -3.95 -16.78 -0.77
N PHE A 56 -4.41 -16.25 0.37
CA PHE A 56 -3.73 -16.28 1.67
C PHE A 56 -4.38 -17.28 2.66
N GLY A 57 -5.22 -18.20 2.16
CA GLY A 57 -5.84 -19.25 2.96
C GLY A 57 -7.11 -18.85 3.71
N MET A 58 -7.58 -17.60 3.57
CA MET A 58 -8.80 -17.13 4.23
C MET A 58 -10.03 -17.50 3.40
N THR A 59 -10.53 -18.73 3.52
CA THR A 59 -11.64 -19.25 2.68
C THR A 59 -13.02 -19.25 3.35
N ALA A 60 -13.10 -18.89 4.64
CA ALA A 60 -14.35 -18.92 5.39
C ALA A 60 -15.47 -18.11 4.71
N ASN A 61 -16.67 -18.69 4.66
CA ASN A 61 -17.90 -18.08 4.11
C ASN A 61 -17.83 -17.64 2.64
N LEU A 62 -16.91 -18.16 1.82
CA LEU A 62 -16.98 -17.96 0.37
C LEU A 62 -18.14 -18.75 -0.25
N PRO A 63 -18.90 -18.19 -1.21
CA PRO A 63 -18.80 -16.83 -1.77
C PRO A 63 -19.68 -15.78 -1.05
N LEU A 64 -20.35 -16.13 0.05
CA LEU A 64 -21.25 -15.23 0.79
C LEU A 64 -20.56 -13.94 1.26
N ILE A 65 -19.29 -14.04 1.68
CA ILE A 65 -18.41 -12.90 1.92
C ILE A 65 -17.43 -12.83 0.75
N GLY A 66 -17.37 -11.68 0.05
CA GLY A 66 -16.52 -11.46 -1.12
C GLY A 66 -15.06 -11.91 -0.94
N ASP A 67 -14.48 -12.39 -2.03
CA ASP A 67 -13.08 -12.85 -2.06
C ASP A 67 -12.10 -11.70 -2.29
N GLU A 68 -12.46 -10.74 -3.14
CA GLU A 68 -11.65 -9.56 -3.42
C GLU A 68 -11.67 -8.58 -2.23
N VAL A 69 -10.49 -8.14 -1.82
CA VAL A 69 -10.27 -7.14 -0.78
C VAL A 69 -9.41 -6.03 -1.35
N THR A 70 -9.78 -4.78 -1.05
CA THR A 70 -8.97 -3.61 -1.38
C THR A 70 -8.04 -3.28 -0.21
N LEU A 71 -6.74 -3.28 -0.46
CA LEU A 71 -5.74 -2.68 0.42
C LEU A 71 -5.66 -1.17 0.11
N ARG A 72 -5.72 -0.34 1.16
CA ARG A 72 -5.46 1.09 1.10
C ARG A 72 -4.50 1.48 2.22
N ILE A 73 -3.39 2.11 1.84
CA ILE A 73 -2.32 2.52 2.74
C ILE A 73 -2.13 4.02 2.59
N GLU A 74 -2.08 4.72 3.72
CA GLU A 74 -1.71 6.14 3.80
C GLU A 74 -0.55 6.24 4.78
N THR A 75 0.57 6.83 4.35
CA THR A 75 1.79 6.90 5.17
C THR A 75 2.47 8.26 5.05
N GLU A 76 3.09 8.68 6.15
CA GLU A 76 4.02 9.80 6.19
C GLU A 76 5.36 9.29 6.71
N GLY A 77 6.44 9.61 6.01
CA GLY A 77 7.80 9.25 6.36
C GLY A 77 8.62 10.48 6.69
N ARG A 78 9.32 10.46 7.82
CA ARG A 78 10.33 11.48 8.17
C ARG A 78 11.66 11.13 7.52
N GLY A 79 12.27 12.09 6.83
CA GLY A 79 13.66 11.96 6.41
C GLY A 79 14.56 11.81 7.64
N ARG A 80 15.35 10.75 7.71
CA ARG A 80 16.40 10.62 8.73
C ARG A 80 17.58 11.51 8.33
N SER A 81 18.02 12.36 9.25
CA SER A 81 19.28 13.10 9.19
C SER A 81 20.47 12.17 9.29
#